data_AF-A0A3B9QRU1-F1
#
_entry.id   AF-A0A3B9QRU1-F1
#
_cell.length_a   1.000
_cell.length_b   1.000
_cell.length_c   1.000
_cell.angle_alpha   90.00
_cell.angle_beta   90.00
_cell.angle_gamma   90.00
#
_symmetry.space_group_name_H-M   'P 1'
#
loop_
_entity.id
_entity.type
_entity.pdbx_description
1 polymer ?
#
loop_
_entity_poly.entity_id
_entity_poly.type
_entity_poly.pdbx_seq_one_letter_code
_entity_poly.pdbx_strand_id
1 'polypeptide(L)'
;MTLPTSASPDANPTDAGLAAAAAARRAAPDAPFLVAAAGGTPSRRPVWMMRQAGRSLPEYRELRAGVEMLDSCFRPDLLSEITLQPVRRHDADAAILFSDIVVPL
;
A
#
# COMPACT_ATOMS: atom_id res chain seq x y z
N MET A 1 -21.93 -43.82 19.19
CA MET A 1 -20.48 -43.68 18.92
C MET A 1 -20.32 -42.49 17.99
N THR A 2 -20.22 -41.29 18.56
CA THR A 2 -20.27 -40.01 17.85
C THR A 2 -18.90 -39.36 18.02
N LEU A 3 -18.17 -39.18 16.92
CA LEU A 3 -16.87 -38.51 16.93
C LEU A 3 -17.06 -37.01 17.22
N PRO A 4 -16.22 -36.36 18.06
CA PRO A 4 -16.21 -34.93 18.15
C PRO A 4 -15.50 -34.36 16.91
N THR A 5 -16.18 -33.45 16.20
CA THR A 5 -15.53 -32.58 15.21
C THR A 5 -14.59 -31.64 15.97
N SER A 6 -13.29 -31.76 15.72
CA SER A 6 -12.30 -30.83 16.26
C SER A 6 -12.43 -29.51 15.51
N ALA A 7 -12.73 -28.43 16.23
CA ALA A 7 -12.47 -27.09 15.75
C ALA A 7 -10.95 -26.94 15.55
N SER A 8 -10.51 -26.68 14.31
CA SER A 8 -9.12 -26.25 14.04
C SER A 8 -9.00 -24.77 14.39
N PRO A 9 -8.14 -24.36 15.34
CA PRO A 9 -7.90 -22.97 15.66
C PRO A 9 -6.55 -22.54 15.05
N ASP A 10 -6.39 -22.67 13.74
CA ASP A 10 -5.22 -22.10 13.05
C ASP A 10 -5.73 -21.00 12.12
N ALA A 11 -6.15 -19.88 12.73
CA ALA A 11 -6.28 -18.62 11.99
C ALA A 11 -4.88 -18.31 11.44
N ASN A 12 -4.73 -18.39 10.12
CA ASN A 12 -3.48 -18.15 9.44
C ASN A 12 -2.96 -16.75 9.85
N PRO A 13 -1.68 -16.56 10.22
CA PRO A 13 -1.15 -15.23 10.56
C PRO A 13 -1.48 -14.15 9.52
N THR A 14 -1.71 -14.54 8.27
CA THR A 14 -2.21 -13.70 7.17
C THR A 14 -3.63 -13.15 7.41
N ASP A 15 -4.55 -13.94 7.99
CA ASP A 15 -5.94 -13.53 8.25
C ASP A 15 -6.03 -12.48 9.36
N ALA A 16 -5.19 -12.62 10.39
CA ALA A 16 -5.04 -11.63 11.45
C ALA A 16 -4.45 -10.31 10.89
N GLY A 17 -3.49 -10.40 9.98
CA GLY A 17 -2.92 -9.25 9.27
C GLY A 17 -3.93 -8.55 8.36
N LEU A 18 -4.74 -9.32 7.62
CA LEU A 18 -5.83 -8.81 6.79
C LEU A 18 -6.94 -8.16 7.62
N ALA A 19 -7.30 -8.74 8.77
CA ALA A 19 -8.28 -8.18 9.69
C ALA A 19 -7.78 -6.87 10.34
N ALA A 20 -6.50 -6.81 10.73
CA ALA A 20 -5.87 -5.59 11.24
C ALA A 20 -5.79 -4.51 10.15
N ALA A 21 -5.42 -4.88 8.92
CA ALA A 21 -5.45 -3.98 7.76
C ALA A 21 -6.89 -3.51 7.46
N ALA A 22 -7.89 -4.37 7.59
CA ALA A 22 -9.30 -4.02 7.43
C ALA A 22 -9.83 -3.11 8.55
N ALA A 23 -9.35 -3.28 9.78
CA ALA A 23 -9.64 -2.36 10.87
C ALA A 23 -8.97 -0.99 10.68
N ALA A 24 -7.76 -0.98 10.10
CA ALA A 24 -7.01 0.22 9.70
C ALA A 24 -7.54 0.86 8.41
N ARG A 25 -8.32 0.14 7.57
CA ARG A 25 -8.98 0.63 6.34
C ARG A 25 -10.02 1.72 6.58
N ARG A 26 -10.20 2.21 7.80
CA ARG A 26 -10.71 3.57 8.01
C ARG A 26 -9.64 4.58 7.60
N ALA A 27 -9.29 4.58 6.32
CA ALA A 27 -8.85 5.79 5.65
C ALA A 27 -9.90 6.85 6.00
N ALA A 28 -9.46 8.00 6.50
CA ALA A 28 -10.33 9.09 6.88
C ALA A 28 -11.33 9.32 5.72
N PRO A 29 -12.65 9.08 5.90
CA PRO A 29 -13.61 9.15 4.79
C PRO A 29 -13.68 10.56 4.18
N ASP A 30 -13.21 11.54 4.95
CA ASP A 30 -13.00 12.94 4.62
C ASP A 30 -11.64 13.24 3.95
N ALA A 31 -10.82 12.21 3.67
CA ALA A 31 -9.57 12.38 2.93
C ALA A 31 -9.84 13.06 1.58
N PRO A 32 -9.12 14.16 1.24
CA PRO A 32 -9.43 14.97 0.06
C PRO A 32 -9.52 14.17 -1.24
N PHE A 33 -8.64 13.18 -1.43
CA PHE A 33 -8.66 12.32 -2.61
C PHE A 33 -9.93 11.44 -2.68
N LEU A 34 -10.34 10.82 -1.58
CA LEU A 34 -11.52 9.95 -1.55
C LEU A 34 -12.80 10.75 -1.74
N VAL A 35 -12.90 11.92 -1.13
CA VAL A 35 -14.05 12.83 -1.32
C VAL A 35 -14.17 13.28 -2.77
N ALA A 36 -13.05 13.70 -3.38
CA ALA A 36 -13.04 14.11 -4.78
C ALA A 36 -13.38 12.94 -5.73
N ALA A 37 -12.84 11.75 -5.48
CA ALA A 37 -13.11 10.55 -6.28
C ALA A 37 -14.58 10.10 -6.19
N ALA A 38 -15.24 10.38 -5.06
CA ALA A 38 -16.68 10.15 -4.88
C ALA A 38 -17.57 11.27 -5.46
N GLY A 39 -16.98 12.31 -6.07
CA GLY A 39 -17.72 13.44 -6.65
C GLY A 39 -18.10 14.56 -5.66
N GLY A 40 -17.60 14.50 -4.42
CA GLY A 40 -17.81 15.54 -3.42
C GLY A 40 -16.88 16.74 -3.59
N THR A 41 -17.07 17.77 -2.75
CA THR A 41 -16.16 18.92 -2.67
C THR A 41 -15.15 18.70 -1.54
N PRO A 42 -13.88 18.42 -1.84
CA PRO A 42 -12.86 18.21 -0.81
C PRO A 42 -12.44 19.53 -0.15
N SER A 43 -11.86 19.45 1.06
CA SER A 43 -11.33 20.60 1.80
C SER A 43 -10.19 21.34 1.09
N ARG A 44 -9.42 20.61 0.28
CA ARG A 44 -8.41 21.14 -0.64
C ARG A 44 -8.42 20.32 -1.92
N ARG A 45 -7.88 20.87 -3.01
CA ARG A 45 -7.72 20.11 -4.26
C ARG A 45 -6.66 19.02 -4.06
N PRO A 46 -6.99 17.72 -4.20
CA PRO A 46 -6.03 16.65 -4.00
C PRO A 46 -5.07 16.57 -5.19
N VAL A 47 -3.80 16.27 -4.91
CA VAL A 47 -2.73 16.13 -5.90
C VAL A 47 -1.93 14.85 -5.63
N TRP A 48 -1.70 14.11 -6.70
CA TRP A 48 -0.79 12.97 -6.76
C TRP A 48 -0.26 12.86 -8.19
N MET A 49 0.80 12.07 -8.40
CA MET A 49 1.42 11.92 -9.72
C MET A 49 1.58 10.45 -10.09
N MET A 50 1.33 10.13 -11.35
CA MET A 50 1.72 8.82 -11.90
C MET A 50 3.24 8.67 -11.79
N ARG A 51 3.69 7.49 -11.36
CA ARG A 51 5.12 7.19 -11.14
C ARG A 51 5.80 8.11 -10.10
N GLN A 52 5.05 8.59 -9.11
CA GLN A 52 5.58 9.41 -8.00
C GLN A 52 6.69 8.72 -7.19
N ALA A 53 6.62 7.39 -7.05
CA ALA A 53 7.66 6.57 -6.45
C ALA A 53 8.58 6.02 -7.54
N GLY A 54 9.79 6.57 -7.64
CA GLY A 54 10.72 6.14 -8.67
C GLY A 54 12.01 6.94 -8.73
N ARG A 55 12.71 6.81 -9.86
CA ARG A 55 14.05 7.37 -10.09
C ARG A 55 14.11 8.89 -10.06
N SER A 56 13.04 9.64 -9.82
CA SER A 56 13.16 11.08 -9.52
C SER A 56 13.73 11.30 -8.12
N LEU A 57 13.42 10.41 -7.17
CA LEU A 57 13.77 10.55 -5.76
C LEU A 57 15.19 9.99 -5.48
N PRO A 58 16.07 10.73 -4.77
CA PRO A 58 17.37 10.23 -4.33
C PRO A 58 17.25 9.03 -3.38
N GLU A 59 16.35 9.07 -2.40
CA GLU A 59 16.05 8.01 -1.44
C GLU A 59 15.55 6.73 -2.10
N TYR A 60 14.83 6.82 -3.22
CA TYR A 60 14.49 5.66 -4.04
C TYR A 60 15.74 5.02 -4.65
N ARG A 61 16.65 5.84 -5.19
CA ARG A 61 17.88 5.35 -5.83
C ARG A 61 18.79 4.68 -4.82
N GLU A 62 18.92 5.26 -3.62
CA GLU A 62 19.69 4.70 -2.51
C GLU A 62 19.10 3.37 -2.05
N LEU A 63 17.78 3.32 -1.82
CA LEU A 63 17.10 2.11 -1.34
C LEU A 63 17.14 0.96 -2.37
N ARG A 64 17.18 1.30 -3.66
CA ARG A 64 17.25 0.35 -4.78
C ARG A 64 18.68 0.02 -5.20
N ALA A 65 19.70 0.60 -4.58
CA ALA A 65 21.09 0.35 -4.95
C ALA A 65 21.42 -1.14 -4.72
N GLY A 66 21.77 -1.85 -5.80
CA GLY A 66 22.09 -3.27 -5.74
C GLY A 66 20.88 -4.20 -5.60
N VAL A 67 19.65 -3.73 -5.81
CA VAL A 67 18.43 -4.54 -5.82
C VAL A 67 17.81 -4.52 -7.22
N GLU A 68 17.37 -5.66 -7.75
CA GLU A 68 16.71 -5.73 -9.06
C GLU A 68 15.23 -5.33 -8.97
N MET A 69 14.68 -4.73 -10.04
CA MET A 69 13.35 -4.07 -9.99
C MET A 69 12.24 -5.02 -9.53
N LEU A 70 12.24 -6.24 -10.09
CA LEU A 70 11.26 -7.25 -9.76
C LEU A 70 11.42 -7.74 -8.30
N ASP A 71 12.66 -7.88 -7.81
CA ASP A 71 12.92 -8.27 -6.41
C ASP A 71 12.32 -7.27 -5.42
N SER A 72 12.33 -5.97 -5.75
CA SER A 72 11.65 -4.97 -4.93
C SER A 72 10.14 -5.11 -4.91
N CYS A 73 9.53 -5.62 -5.98
CA CYS A 73 8.08 -5.86 -6.02
C CYS A 73 7.68 -7.05 -5.15
N PHE A 74 8.58 -8.03 -4.94
CA PHE A 74 8.33 -9.22 -4.11
C PHE A 74 8.78 -9.08 -2.65
N ARG A 75 9.34 -7.93 -2.26
CA ARG A 75 9.77 -7.65 -0.88
C ARG A 75 8.83 -6.61 -0.23
N PRO A 76 7.88 -7.03 0.63
CA PRO A 76 6.89 -6.13 1.22
C PRO A 76 7.49 -4.91 1.94
N ASP A 77 8.61 -5.10 2.64
CA ASP A 77 9.30 -4.01 3.34
C ASP A 77 9.86 -2.96 2.37
N LEU A 78 10.41 -3.39 1.23
CA LEU A 78 10.91 -2.45 0.21
C LEU A 78 9.77 -1.78 -0.52
N LEU A 79 8.79 -2.57 -0.96
CA LEU A 79 7.63 -2.08 -1.71
C LEU A 79 6.86 -1.04 -0.90
N SER A 80 6.60 -1.31 0.38
CA SER A 80 5.89 -0.39 1.27
C SER A 80 6.70 0.90 1.48
N GLU A 81 8.00 0.79 1.73
CA GLU A 81 8.85 1.97 1.92
C GLU A 81 8.90 2.83 0.65
N ILE A 82 9.14 2.22 -0.52
CA ILE A 82 9.15 2.91 -1.82
C ILE A 82 7.82 3.62 -2.08
N THR A 83 6.70 2.96 -1.79
CA THR A 83 5.34 3.51 -1.99
C THR A 83 5.11 4.77 -1.14
N LEU A 84 5.66 4.80 0.09
CA LEU A 84 5.42 5.88 1.05
C LEU A 84 6.38 7.07 0.93
N GLN A 85 7.54 6.91 0.28
CA GLN A 85 8.50 8.00 0.04
C GLN A 85 7.85 9.29 -0.53
N PRO A 86 7.10 9.26 -1.65
CA PRO A 86 6.50 10.47 -2.22
C PRO A 86 5.40 11.07 -1.33
N VAL A 87 4.67 10.25 -0.58
CA VAL A 87 3.64 10.72 0.36
C VAL A 87 4.31 11.54 1.47
N ARG A 88 5.40 11.04 2.04
CA ARG A 88 6.14 11.73 3.10
C ARG A 88 6.87 12.97 2.59
N ARG A 89 7.41 12.93 1.37
CA ARG A 89 8.21 14.03 0.80
C ARG A 89 7.36 15.19 0.29
N HIS A 90 6.24 14.89 -0.35
CA HIS A 90 5.45 15.86 -1.11
C HIS A 90 4.06 16.11 -0.54
N ASP A 91 3.69 15.49 0.58
CA ASP A 91 2.33 15.53 1.14
C ASP A 91 1.27 15.14 0.10
N ALA A 92 1.57 14.10 -0.69
CA ALA A 92 0.68 13.61 -1.73
C ALA A 92 -0.61 13.06 -1.11
N ASP A 93 -1.77 13.42 -1.66
CA ASP A 93 -3.08 13.01 -1.15
C ASP A 93 -3.41 11.53 -1.36
N ALA A 94 -2.61 10.85 -2.19
CA ALA A 94 -2.77 9.44 -2.49
C ALA A 94 -1.42 8.74 -2.65
N ALA A 95 -1.37 7.48 -2.22
CA ALA A 95 -0.29 6.56 -2.52
C ALA A 95 -0.72 5.63 -3.66
N ILE A 96 0.13 5.48 -4.67
CA ILE A 96 -0.02 4.44 -5.68
C ILE A 96 0.95 3.31 -5.37
N LEU A 97 0.44 2.09 -5.31
CA LEU A 97 1.22 0.89 -5.01
C LEU A 97 2.40 0.78 -5.98
N PHE A 98 3.61 0.66 -5.43
CA PHE A 98 4.79 0.38 -6.22
C PHE A 98 4.79 -1.11 -6.63
N SER A 99 4.51 -1.35 -7.92
CA SER A 99 4.64 -2.65 -8.56
C SER A 99 4.94 -2.44 -10.04
N ASP A 100 5.51 -3.44 -10.69
CA ASP A 100 5.52 -3.50 -12.15
C ASP A 100 4.19 -4.09 -12.66
N ILE A 101 3.75 -3.65 -13.84
CA ILE A 101 2.49 -4.09 -14.46
C ILE A 101 2.58 -5.51 -15.05
N VAL A 102 3.80 -5.99 -15.32
CA VAL A 102 4.04 -7.34 -15.85
C VAL A 102 4.13 -8.40 -14.75
N VAL A 103 4.09 -8.00 -13.47
CA VAL A 103 4.03 -8.95 -12.36
C VAL A 103 2.64 -9.60 -12.37
N PRO A 104 2.54 -10.94 -12.51
CA PRO A 104 1.26 -11.62 -12.44
C PRO A 104 0.65 -11.45 -11.04
N LEU A 105 -0.64 -11.10 -11.01
CA LEU A 105 -1.47 -11.04 -9.79
C LEU A 105 -1.79 -12.43 -9.26
#